data_AF-A0A6J0BFN8-F1
#
_entry.id   AF-A0A6J0BFN8-F1
#
_cell.length_a   1.000
_cell.length_b   1.000
_cell.length_c   1.000
_cell.angle_alpha   90.00
_cell.angle_beta   90.00
_cell.angle_gamma   90.00
#
_symmetry.space_group_name_H-M   'P 1'
#
loop_
_entity.id
_entity.type
_entity.pdbx_description
1 polymer ?
#
loop_
_entity_poly.entity_id
_entity_poly.type
_entity_poly.pdbx_seq_one_letter_code
_entity_poly.pdbx_strand_id
1 'polypeptide(L)'
;MADDSLEILENHAFHPVDPPLGMRSYDFGSLRPSQQRALNKMKMIQRIENENYLKAHPEIKGLISILLRHLLDKKPLSKVHETAGSFFTRPVCQIGEELMDYLVVENGYSGPVIDMLRTEIARHEERSSASSEQGIIREKSSLKSSETSSNSVMEI
;
A
#
# COMPACT_ATOMS: atom_id res chain seq x y z
N MET A 1 -10.31 -4.08 -41.52
CA MET A 1 -10.68 -5.44 -41.12
C MET A 1 -10.31 -5.53 -39.64
N ALA A 2 -11.22 -5.10 -38.77
CA ALA A 2 -11.05 -5.23 -37.33
C ALA A 2 -11.43 -6.66 -36.96
N ASP A 3 -10.57 -7.32 -36.19
CA ASP A 3 -10.76 -8.67 -35.69
C ASP A 3 -11.70 -8.59 -34.48
N ASP A 4 -12.99 -8.95 -34.69
CA ASP A 4 -14.05 -8.99 -33.68
C ASP A 4 -14.03 -10.31 -32.89
N SER A 5 -12.85 -10.83 -32.59
CA SER A 5 -12.70 -11.94 -31.66
C SER A 5 -12.90 -11.41 -30.24
N LEU A 6 -14.16 -11.40 -29.78
CA LEU A 6 -14.48 -11.36 -28.35
C LEU A 6 -13.97 -12.67 -27.72
N GLU A 7 -12.66 -12.75 -27.52
CA GLU A 7 -12.09 -13.74 -26.62
C GLU A 7 -12.70 -13.49 -25.27
N ILE A 8 -13.54 -14.45 -24.87
CA ILE A 8 -14.01 -14.66 -23.52
C ILE A 8 -12.79 -14.39 -22.63
N LEU A 9 -12.84 -13.29 -21.86
CA LEU A 9 -11.86 -13.01 -20.82
C LEU A 9 -12.11 -14.07 -19.73
N GLU A 10 -11.70 -15.31 -20.01
CA GLU A 10 -11.67 -16.37 -19.02
C GLU A 10 -10.86 -15.80 -17.87
N ASN A 11 -11.47 -15.84 -16.70
CA ASN A 11 -10.94 -15.27 -15.47
C ASN A 11 -9.72 -16.11 -15.02
N HIS A 12 -8.64 -16.07 -15.80
CA HIS A 12 -7.39 -16.73 -15.50
C HIS A 12 -6.67 -15.87 -14.47
N ALA A 13 -6.32 -16.50 -13.35
CA ALA A 13 -5.48 -15.87 -12.34
C ALA A 13 -4.17 -15.40 -13.02
N PHE A 14 -3.81 -14.13 -12.81
CA PHE A 14 -2.60 -13.51 -13.34
C PHE A 14 -1.41 -14.47 -13.25
N HIS A 15 -0.86 -14.88 -14.40
CA HIS A 15 0.36 -15.66 -14.44
C HIS A 15 1.53 -14.72 -14.77
N PRO A 16 2.69 -14.80 -14.07
CA PRO A 16 3.81 -13.87 -14.27
C PRO A 16 4.44 -13.86 -15.68
N VAL A 17 4.13 -14.85 -16.51
CA VAL A 17 4.54 -14.92 -17.92
C VAL A 17 3.41 -14.55 -18.90
N ASP A 18 2.26 -14.13 -18.39
CA ASP A 18 1.23 -13.52 -19.24
C ASP A 18 1.71 -12.13 -19.66
N PRO A 19 1.64 -11.81 -20.96
CA PRO A 19 1.88 -10.45 -21.41
C PRO A 19 0.79 -9.53 -20.82
N PRO A 20 1.13 -8.27 -20.49
CA PRO A 20 0.12 -7.28 -20.12
C PRO A 20 -0.97 -7.18 -21.19
N LEU A 21 -2.21 -6.90 -20.78
CA LEU A 21 -3.33 -6.72 -21.72
C LEU A 21 -2.97 -5.68 -22.78
N GLY A 22 -3.20 -6.03 -24.06
CA GLY A 22 -2.85 -5.19 -25.20
C GLY A 22 -1.37 -5.24 -25.63
N MET A 23 -0.53 -6.07 -25.00
CA MET A 23 0.83 -6.37 -25.46
C MET A 23 0.90 -7.73 -26.17
N ARG A 24 1.85 -7.85 -27.10
CA ARG A 24 2.20 -9.14 -27.70
C ARG A 24 2.85 -10.04 -26.66
N SER A 25 2.73 -11.35 -26.86
CA SER A 25 3.43 -12.36 -26.05
C SER A 25 4.94 -12.13 -26.03
N TYR A 26 5.60 -12.54 -24.94
CA TYR A 26 7.04 -12.41 -24.79
C TYR A 26 7.77 -13.25 -25.86
N ASP A 27 8.17 -12.61 -26.96
CA ASP A 27 8.97 -13.25 -28.00
C ASP A 27 10.44 -13.27 -27.59
N PHE A 28 10.90 -14.43 -27.10
CA PHE A 28 12.30 -14.67 -26.74
C PHE A 28 13.26 -14.53 -27.94
N GLY A 29 12.74 -14.56 -29.18
CA GLY A 29 13.49 -14.31 -30.42
C GLY A 29 13.69 -12.82 -30.75
N SER A 30 12.98 -11.91 -30.07
CA SER A 30 13.07 -10.46 -30.32
C SER A 30 14.42 -9.85 -29.90
N LEU A 31 15.20 -10.54 -29.06
CA LEU A 31 16.51 -10.10 -28.61
C LEU A 31 17.63 -10.84 -29.34
N ARG A 32 18.64 -10.10 -29.80
CA ARG A 32 19.88 -10.70 -30.32
C ARG A 32 20.60 -11.48 -29.19
N PRO A 33 21.38 -12.53 -29.51
CA PRO A 33 22.10 -13.31 -28.49
C PRO A 33 23.04 -12.49 -27.59
N SER A 34 23.59 -11.38 -28.07
CA SER A 34 24.38 -10.45 -27.24
C SER A 34 23.52 -9.67 -26.25
N GLN A 35 22.34 -9.20 -26.68
CA GLN A 35 21.37 -8.48 -25.84
C GLN A 35 20.81 -9.41 -24.77
N GLN A 36 20.47 -10.64 -25.12
CA GLN A 36 19.99 -11.63 -24.16
C GLN A 36 21.05 -11.92 -23.08
N ARG A 37 22.32 -12.08 -23.47
CA ARG A 37 23.43 -12.28 -22.51
C ARG A 37 23.63 -11.09 -21.58
N ALA A 38 23.60 -9.87 -22.13
CA ALA A 38 23.71 -8.65 -21.34
C ALA A 38 22.54 -8.51 -20.35
N LEU A 39 21.31 -8.77 -20.82
CA LEU A 39 20.11 -8.74 -19.99
C LEU A 39 20.17 -9.77 -18.86
N ASN A 40 20.57 -11.00 -19.17
CA ASN A 40 20.70 -12.06 -18.17
C ASN A 40 21.74 -11.69 -17.11
N LYS A 41 22.89 -11.12 -17.52
CA LYS A 41 23.92 -10.64 -16.58
C LYS A 41 23.38 -9.54 -15.68
N MET A 42 22.68 -8.55 -16.22
CA MET A 42 22.09 -7.47 -15.44
C MET A 42 21.03 -7.99 -14.46
N LYS A 43 20.13 -8.87 -14.91
CA LYS A 43 19.11 -9.50 -14.04
C LYS A 43 19.75 -10.29 -12.90
N MET A 44 20.84 -10.99 -13.17
CA MET A 44 21.57 -11.74 -12.14
C MET A 44 22.17 -10.80 -11.10
N ILE A 45 22.84 -9.72 -11.52
CA ILE A 45 23.42 -8.72 -10.61
C ILE A 45 22.32 -8.10 -9.74
N GLN A 46 21.22 -7.66 -10.34
CA GLN A 46 20.08 -7.08 -9.62
C GLN A 46 19.48 -8.05 -8.61
N ARG A 47 19.37 -9.34 -8.93
CA ARG A 47 18.89 -10.36 -7.97
C ARG A 47 19.78 -10.46 -6.75
N ILE A 48 21.11 -10.47 -6.96
CA ILE A 48 22.09 -10.54 -5.87
C ILE A 48 22.02 -9.27 -5.01
N GLU A 49 21.97 -8.09 -5.64
CA GLU A 49 21.84 -6.81 -4.94
C GLU A 49 20.56 -6.75 -4.11
N ASN A 50 19.43 -7.19 -4.68
CA ASN A 50 18.16 -7.25 -3.96
C ASN A 50 18.21 -8.23 -2.79
N GLU A 51 18.79 -9.42 -2.97
CA GLU A 51 18.92 -10.39 -1.88
C GLU A 51 19.80 -9.85 -0.74
N ASN A 52 20.91 -9.21 -1.09
CA ASN A 52 21.77 -8.55 -0.12
C ASN A 52 21.03 -7.45 0.63
N TYR A 53 20.24 -6.63 -0.06
CA TYR A 53 19.40 -5.62 0.55
C TYR A 53 18.39 -6.26 1.52
N LEU A 54 17.60 -7.21 1.04
CA LEU A 54 16.56 -7.90 1.84
C LEU A 54 17.13 -8.57 3.09
N LYS A 55 18.38 -9.05 3.04
CA LYS A 55 19.06 -9.71 4.16
C LYS A 55 19.71 -8.75 5.14
N ALA A 56 20.35 -7.69 4.64
CA ALA A 56 21.16 -6.78 5.47
C ALA A 56 20.32 -5.71 6.19
N HIS A 57 19.15 -5.39 5.65
CA HIS A 57 18.38 -4.24 6.08
C HIS A 57 17.34 -4.60 7.16
N PRO A 58 17.40 -3.95 8.34
CA PRO A 58 16.55 -4.30 9.47
C PRO A 58 15.06 -3.97 9.24
N GLU A 59 14.74 -3.04 8.35
CA GLU A 59 13.35 -2.66 8.04
C GLU A 59 12.54 -3.82 7.43
N ILE A 60 13.17 -4.66 6.62
CA ILE A 60 12.52 -5.82 6.01
C ILE A 60 12.21 -6.87 7.07
N LYS A 61 13.19 -7.14 7.94
CA LYS A 61 13.01 -8.05 9.07
C LYS A 61 11.91 -7.54 10.01
N GLY A 62 11.90 -6.24 10.31
CA GLY A 62 10.88 -5.62 11.16
C GLY A 62 9.48 -5.77 10.58
N LEU A 63 9.29 -5.45 9.31
CA LEU A 63 7.99 -5.59 8.65
C LEU A 63 7.48 -7.03 8.67
N ILE A 64 8.36 -8.00 8.42
CA ILE A 64 8.03 -9.43 8.51
C ILE A 64 7.64 -9.81 9.95
N SER A 65 8.41 -9.37 10.95
CA SER A 65 8.12 -9.65 12.37
C SER A 65 6.75 -9.10 12.78
N ILE A 66 6.41 -7.89 12.35
CA ILE A 66 5.14 -7.23 12.66
C ILE A 66 3.97 -7.94 11.97
N LEU A 67 4.13 -8.34 10.69
CA LEU A 67 3.16 -9.16 9.98
C LEU A 67 2.93 -10.52 10.68
N LEU A 68 4.01 -11.19 11.07
CA LEU A 68 3.94 -12.46 11.78
C LEU A 68 3.24 -12.31 13.12
N ARG A 69 3.56 -11.27 13.89
CA ARG A 69 2.85 -10.95 15.13
C ARG A 69 1.35 -10.79 14.88
N HIS A 70 0.96 -10.02 13.86
CA HIS A 70 -0.44 -9.86 13.49
C HIS A 70 -1.14 -11.19 13.16
N LEU A 71 -0.48 -12.06 12.39
CA LEU A 71 -1.01 -13.39 12.05
C LEU A 71 -1.14 -14.30 13.26
N LEU A 72 -0.13 -14.29 14.14
CA LEU A 72 -0.11 -15.09 15.37
C LEU A 72 -1.09 -14.59 16.42
N ASP A 73 -1.41 -13.29 16.42
CA ASP A 73 -2.45 -12.72 17.27
C ASP A 73 -3.84 -13.12 16.78
N LYS A 74 -4.07 -13.13 15.47
CA LYS A 74 -5.35 -13.49 14.85
C LYS A 74 -5.62 -15.00 14.82
N LYS A 75 -4.57 -15.83 14.82
CA LYS A 75 -4.63 -17.31 14.77
C LYS A 75 -5.69 -17.83 13.79
N PRO A 76 -5.63 -17.46 12.49
CA PRO A 76 -6.63 -17.88 11.53
C PRO A 76 -6.62 -19.41 11.37
N LEU A 77 -7.78 -20.05 11.55
CA LEU A 77 -7.96 -21.50 11.39
C LEU A 77 -7.92 -21.94 9.92
N SER A 78 -8.30 -21.04 9.00
CA SER A 78 -8.24 -21.22 7.55
C SER A 78 -8.00 -19.85 6.89
N LYS A 79 -7.58 -19.82 5.61
CA LYS A 79 -7.38 -18.58 4.81
C LYS A 79 -6.34 -17.60 5.38
N VAL A 80 -5.16 -18.11 5.75
CA VAL A 80 -4.01 -17.31 6.24
C VAL A 80 -3.67 -16.13 5.32
N HIS A 81 -3.79 -16.31 4.00
CA HIS A 81 -3.50 -15.27 3.01
C HIS A 81 -4.48 -14.09 3.07
N GLU A 82 -5.76 -14.32 3.38
CA GLU A 82 -6.75 -13.24 3.56
C GLU A 82 -6.42 -12.41 4.80
N THR A 83 -6.03 -13.08 5.90
CA THR A 83 -5.58 -12.40 7.11
C THR A 83 -4.29 -11.60 6.86
N ALA A 84 -3.33 -12.18 6.15
CA ALA A 84 -2.11 -11.48 5.75
C ALA A 84 -2.41 -10.30 4.81
N GLY A 85 -3.38 -10.43 3.90
CA GLY A 85 -3.83 -9.32 3.05
C GLY A 85 -4.45 -8.18 3.86
N SER A 86 -5.28 -8.52 4.85
CA SER A 86 -5.94 -7.53 5.71
C SER A 86 -4.96 -6.66 6.51
N PHE A 87 -3.77 -7.19 6.80
CA PHE A 87 -2.69 -6.43 7.44
C PHE A 87 -2.27 -5.21 6.61
N PHE A 88 -2.17 -5.37 5.29
CA PHE A 88 -1.74 -4.31 4.37
C PHE A 88 -2.86 -3.35 3.97
N THR A 89 -4.12 -3.67 4.31
CA THR A 89 -5.25 -2.74 4.17
C THR A 89 -5.26 -1.66 5.26
N ARG A 90 -4.46 -1.82 6.33
CA ARG A 90 -4.34 -0.84 7.41
C ARG A 90 -3.66 0.45 6.92
N PRO A 91 -3.94 1.61 7.54
CA PRO A 91 -3.24 2.85 7.22
C PRO A 91 -1.73 2.68 7.32
N VAL A 92 -1.01 3.19 6.31
CA VAL A 92 0.45 3.09 6.24
C VAL A 92 1.13 3.71 7.46
N CYS A 93 0.55 4.77 8.04
CA CYS A 93 1.06 5.40 9.26
C CYS A 93 1.07 4.44 10.46
N GLN A 94 0.04 3.61 10.65
CA GLN A 94 -0.03 2.64 11.75
C GLN A 94 1.04 1.56 11.60
N ILE A 95 1.22 1.05 10.37
CA ILE A 95 2.29 0.08 10.07
C ILE A 95 3.66 0.74 10.28
N GLY A 96 3.79 2.01 9.89
CA GLY A 96 5.01 2.80 10.06
C GLY A 96 5.37 3.06 11.51
N GLU A 97 4.40 3.32 12.38
CA GLU A 97 4.57 3.45 13.83
C GLU A 97 5.09 2.13 14.42
N GLU A 98 4.40 1.02 14.15
CA GLU A 98 4.82 -0.32 14.61
C GLU A 98 6.25 -0.67 14.14
N LEU A 99 6.60 -0.28 12.91
CA LEU A 99 7.92 -0.49 12.34
C LEU A 99 8.98 0.40 12.98
N MET A 100 8.64 1.66 13.27
CA MET A 100 9.55 2.57 13.96
C MET A 100 9.85 2.07 15.36
N ASP A 101 8.83 1.63 16.10
CA ASP A 101 8.98 1.04 17.42
C ASP A 101 9.90 -0.18 17.38
N TYR A 102 9.69 -1.09 16.42
CA TYR A 102 10.55 -2.26 16.22
C TYR A 102 12.02 -1.86 16.00
N LEU A 103 12.27 -0.92 15.07
CA LEU A 103 13.61 -0.53 14.68
C LEU A 103 14.36 0.21 15.79
N VAL A 104 13.68 1.07 16.53
CA VAL A 104 14.26 1.86 17.63
C VAL A 104 14.48 0.98 18.86
N VAL A 105 13.48 0.18 19.24
CA VAL A 105 13.48 -0.58 20.50
C VAL A 105 14.31 -1.86 20.39
N GLU A 106 14.13 -2.66 19.35
CA GLU A 106 14.81 -3.96 19.25
C GLU A 106 16.21 -3.86 18.64
N ASN A 107 16.44 -2.87 17.79
CA ASN A 107 17.63 -2.85 16.93
C ASN A 107 18.50 -1.59 17.10
N GLY A 108 18.07 -0.62 17.92
CA GLY A 108 18.78 0.65 18.15
C GLY A 108 19.06 1.42 16.86
N TYR A 109 18.28 1.17 15.80
CA TYR A 109 18.56 1.66 14.46
C TYR A 109 18.14 3.11 14.33
N SER A 110 19.10 3.98 14.02
CA SER A 110 18.87 5.39 13.69
C SER A 110 19.45 5.65 12.31
N GLY A 111 18.57 5.62 11.30
CA GLY A 111 18.95 5.75 9.90
C GLY A 111 17.87 6.46 9.09
N PRO A 112 18.11 6.69 7.79
CA PRO A 112 17.24 7.50 6.93
C PRO A 112 15.81 6.95 6.82
N VAL A 113 15.64 5.63 7.01
CA VAL A 113 14.34 4.99 7.03
C VAL A 113 13.46 5.52 8.17
N ILE A 114 14.02 5.76 9.35
CA ILE A 114 13.27 6.30 10.50
C ILE A 114 12.76 7.71 10.18
N ASP A 115 13.58 8.55 9.54
CA ASP A 115 13.17 9.91 9.19
C ASP A 115 12.08 9.92 8.13
N MET A 116 12.14 9.00 7.16
CA MET A 116 11.06 8.79 6.20
C MET A 116 9.77 8.36 6.89
N LEU A 117 9.84 7.42 7.84
CA LEU A 117 8.68 6.95 8.61
C LEU A 117 8.06 8.10 9.42
N ARG A 118 8.88 8.89 10.13
CA ARG A 118 8.41 10.08 10.87
C ARG A 118 7.67 11.06 9.96
N THR A 119 8.23 11.31 8.78
CA THR A 119 7.62 12.23 7.81
C THR A 119 6.27 11.69 7.33
N GLU A 120 6.17 10.40 7.06
CA GLU A 120 4.93 9.81 6.56
C GLU A 120 3.82 9.76 7.62
N ILE A 121 4.18 9.50 8.87
CA ILE A 121 3.24 9.51 10.00
C ILE A 121 2.69 10.93 10.20
N ALA A 122 3.56 11.94 10.23
CA ALA A 122 3.15 13.34 10.38
C ALA A 122 2.17 13.80 9.27
N ARG A 123 2.42 13.42 8.01
CA ARG A 123 1.50 13.73 6.89
C ARG A 123 0.10 13.16 7.08
N HIS A 124 -0.03 12.01 7.73
CA HIS A 124 -1.32 11.39 7.96
C HIS A 124 -2.10 12.11 9.08
N GLU A 125 -1.41 12.59 10.12
CA GLU A 125 -2.02 13.40 11.19
C GLU A 125 -2.63 14.71 10.65
N GLU A 126 -1.93 15.39 9.73
CA GLU A 126 -2.42 16.61 9.08
C GLU A 126 -3.66 16.39 8.21
N ARG A 127 -3.75 15.24 7.52
CA ARG A 127 -4.93 14.90 6.69
C ARG A 127 -6.13 14.51 7.55
N SER A 128 -5.90 13.84 8.67
CA SER A 128 -6.95 13.44 9.61
C SER A 128 -7.59 14.65 10.29
N SER A 129 -6.78 15.63 10.72
CA SER A 129 -7.26 16.88 11.33
C SER A 129 -8.04 17.75 10.34
N ALA A 130 -7.58 17.86 9.08
CA ALA A 130 -8.30 18.60 8.03
C ALA A 130 -9.68 17.99 7.67
N SER A 131 -9.83 16.67 7.77
CA SER A 131 -11.12 16.00 7.54
C SER A 131 -12.13 16.23 8.66
N SER A 132 -11.64 16.40 9.89
CA SER A 132 -12.47 16.64 11.08
C SER A 132 -13.00 18.08 11.11
N GLU A 133 -12.22 19.06 10.64
CA GLU A 133 -12.66 20.45 10.53
C GLU A 133 -13.76 20.67 9.47
N GLN A 134 -13.74 19.92 8.36
CA GLN A 134 -14.79 19.99 7.35
C GLN A 134 -16.14 19.39 7.79
N GLY A 135 -16.11 18.41 8.71
CA GLY A 135 -17.32 17.86 9.34
C GLY A 135 -18.01 18.87 10.27
N ILE A 136 -17.22 19.60 11.06
CA ILE A 136 -17.72 20.59 12.02
C ILE A 136 -18.35 21.81 11.32
N ILE A 137 -17.81 22.21 10.16
CA ILE A 137 -18.36 23.33 9.38
C ILE A 137 -19.72 22.97 8.75
N ARG A 138 -19.93 21.72 8.34
CA ARG A 138 -21.22 21.25 7.79
C ARG A 138 -22.33 21.21 8.84
N GLU A 139 -22.07 20.73 10.06
CA GLU A 139 -23.11 20.71 11.12
C GLU A 139 -23.53 22.13 11.56
N LYS A 140 -22.58 23.06 11.69
CA LYS A 140 -22.89 24.45 12.08
C LYS A 140 -23.71 25.19 11.03
N SER A 141 -23.64 24.82 9.75
CA SER A 141 -24.48 25.38 8.69
C SER A 141 -25.93 24.85 8.72
N SER A 142 -26.14 23.62 9.20
CA SER A 142 -27.47 23.01 9.34
C SER A 142 -28.25 23.58 10.53
N LEU A 143 -27.58 23.76 11.68
CA LEU A 143 -28.18 24.33 12.89
C LEU A 143 -28.55 25.82 12.77
N LYS A 144 -27.91 26.58 11.87
CA LYS A 144 -28.23 28.00 11.65
C LYS A 144 -29.46 28.21 10.76
N SER A 145 -29.95 27.15 10.10
CA SER A 145 -31.15 27.18 9.25
C SER A 145 -32.46 26.86 9.99
N SER A 146 -32.40 26.34 11.22
CA SER A 146 -33.59 26.04 12.04
C SER A 146 -33.97 27.15 13.02
N GLU A 147 -33.07 28.11 13.34
CA GLU A 147 -33.36 29.18 14.29
C GLU A 147 -34.03 30.43 13.69
N THR A 148 -34.14 30.55 12.36
CA THR A 148 -34.73 31.74 11.71
C THR A 148 -36.22 31.63 11.38
N SER A 149 -36.84 30.44 11.56
CA SER A 149 -38.25 30.21 11.19
C SER A 149 -39.27 30.38 12.33
N SER A 150 -38.85 30.71 13.56
CA SER A 150 -39.77 30.87 14.71
C SER A 150 -40.01 32.31 15.17
N ASN A 151 -39.46 33.33 14.50
CA ASN A 151 -39.60 34.74 14.92
C ASN A 151 -40.34 35.65 13.92
N SER A 152 -41.39 35.13 13.29
CA SER A 152 -42.37 35.99 12.62
C SER A 152 -43.75 35.35 12.72
N VAL A 153 -44.60 35.91 13.60
CA VAL A 153 -46.04 36.17 13.45
C VAL A 153 -46.60 36.36 14.86
N MET A 154 -46.45 37.58 15.39
CA MET A 154 -47.41 38.18 16.32
C MET A 154 -47.14 39.69 16.42
N GLU A 155 -47.64 40.46 15.46
CA GLU A 155 -47.96 41.88 15.70
C GLU A 155 -49.36 42.17 15.12
N ILE A 156 -50.27 42.32 16.08
CA ILE A 156 -51.53 43.08 16.19
C ILE A 156 -52.15 43.65 14.91
#